data_AF-A0A561VZQ9-F1
#
_entry.id   AF-A0A561VZQ9-F1
#
_cell.length_a   1.000
_cell.length_b   1.000
_cell.length_c   1.000
_cell.angle_alpha   90.00
_cell.angle_beta   90.00
_cell.angle_gamma   90.00
#
_symmetry.space_group_name_H-M   'P 1'
#
loop_
_entity.id
_entity.type
_entity.pdbx_description
1 polymer ?
#
loop_
_entity_poly.entity_id
_entity_poly.type
_entity_poly.pdbx_seq_one_letter_code
_entity_poly.pdbx_strand_id
1 'polypeptide(L)' 'MTEIREFRTDCPRAELGDLTERLARARWADELPGAGDDYGVPPARPRVLAGRWQHGYDRRAWEKR' A
#
# COMPACT_ATOMS: atom_id res chain seq x y z
N MET A 1 37.75 9.69 2.14
CA MET A 1 36.87 10.86 2.31
C MET A 1 35.46 10.42 2.01
N THR A 2 34.53 10.62 2.94
CA THR A 2 33.11 10.29 2.74
C THR A 2 32.40 11.57 2.33
N GLU A 3 31.82 11.58 1.13
CA GLU A 3 31.12 12.74 0.57
C GLU A 3 29.60 12.56 0.74
N ILE A 4 28.92 13.60 1.21
CA ILE A 4 27.46 13.59 1.38
C ILE A 4 26.83 14.05 0.07
N ARG A 5 25.93 13.24 -0.49
CA ARG A 5 25.21 13.53 -1.74
C ARG A 5 23.75 13.79 -1.45
N GLU A 6 23.18 14.77 -2.15
CA GLU A 6 21.74 15.04 -2.07
C GLU A 6 20.93 13.83 -2.56
N PHE A 7 19.86 13.53 -1.85
CA PHE A 7 18.89 12.51 -2.21
C PHE A 7 17.50 13.14 -2.29
N ARG A 8 16.77 12.84 -3.37
CA ARG A 8 15.38 13.27 -3.56
C ARG A 8 14.51 12.06 -3.79
N THR A 9 13.37 12.04 -3.12
CA THR A 9 12.36 11.01 -3.34
C THR A 9 11.64 11.30 -4.66
N ASP A 10 11.83 10.43 -5.64
CA ASP A 10 11.08 10.43 -6.89
C ASP A 10 10.47 9.05 -7.11
N CYS A 11 9.13 8.96 -7.08
CA CYS A 11 8.43 7.74 -7.46
C CYS A 11 7.90 7.89 -8.89
N PRO A 12 8.37 7.05 -9.84
CA PRO A 12 7.87 7.08 -11.21
C PRO A 12 6.36 6.83 -11.27
N ARG A 13 5.66 7.49 -12.20
CA ARG A 13 4.21 7.26 -12.38
C ARG A 13 3.87 5.80 -12.72
N ALA A 14 4.76 5.12 -13.43
CA ALA A 14 4.59 3.71 -13.77
C ALA A 14 4.50 2.83 -12.51
N GLU A 15 5.33 3.07 -11.50
CA GLU A 15 5.29 2.34 -10.22
C GLU A 15 3.97 2.57 -9.46
N LEU A 16 3.40 3.77 -9.56
CA LEU A 16 2.09 4.07 -8.98
C LEU A 16 0.95 3.36 -9.72
N GLY A 17 1.06 3.27 -11.04
CA GLY A 17 0.14 2.49 -11.87
C GLY A 17 0.21 1.00 -11.54
N ASP A 18 1.41 0.44 -11.52
CA ASP A 18 1.65 -0.97 -11.14
C ASP A 18 1.07 -1.28 -9.76
N LEU A 19 1.31 -0.42 -8.77
CA LEU A 19 0.73 -0.59 -7.44
C LEU A 19 -0.79 -0.65 -7.50
N THR A 20 -1.42 0.27 -8.24
CA THR A 20 -2.88 0.33 -8.37
C THR A 20 -3.43 -0.97 -8.96
N GLU A 21 -2.78 -1.48 -10.00
CA GLU A 21 -3.16 -2.75 -10.62
C GLU A 21 -2.94 -3.95 -9.69
N ARG A 22 -1.84 -3.97 -8.94
CA ARG A 22 -1.54 -5.05 -7.98
C ARG A 22 -2.54 -5.09 -6.84
N LEU A 23 -2.96 -3.93 -6.33
CA LEU A 23 -4.02 -3.84 -5.33
C LEU A 23 -5.36 -4.34 -5.89
N ALA A 24 -5.67 -4.01 -7.16
CA ALA A 24 -6.88 -4.50 -7.82
C ALA A 24 -6.90 -6.02 -8.02
N ARG A 25 -5.73 -6.63 -8.23
CA ARG A 25 -5.55 -8.09 -8.40
C ARG A 25 -5.31 -8.85 -7.10
N ALA A 26 -5.36 -8.17 -5.94
CA ALA A 26 -5.05 -8.79 -4.65
C ALA A 26 -6.03 -9.94 -4.34
N ARG A 27 -5.47 -11.11 -4.01
CA ARG A 27 -6.22 -12.27 -3.53
C ARG A 27 -6.28 -12.21 -2.00
N TRP A 28 -7.44 -12.55 -1.46
CA TRP A 28 -7.69 -12.49 -0.03
C TRP A 28 -7.97 -13.89 0.49
N ALA A 29 -7.37 -14.24 1.63
CA ALA A 29 -7.75 -15.45 2.35
C ALA A 29 -9.19 -15.31 2.87
N ASP A 30 -9.90 -16.43 2.92
CA ASP A 30 -11.18 -16.53 3.61
C ASP A 30 -10.97 -16.45 5.12
N GLU A 31 -11.96 -15.88 5.81
CA GLU A 31 -11.94 -15.73 7.26
C GLU A 31 -12.62 -16.94 7.91
N LEU A 32 -12.01 -17.49 8.96
CA LEU A 32 -12.63 -18.54 9.75
C LEU A 32 -13.76 -17.93 10.60
N PRO A 33 -14.98 -18.48 10.57
CA PRO A 33 -16.09 -17.95 11.36
C PRO A 33 -15.75 -17.93 12.85
N GLY A 34 -15.89 -16.76 13.48
CA GLY A 34 -15.69 -16.59 14.93
C GLY A 34 -14.23 -16.55 15.40
N ALA A 35 -13.24 -16.63 14.50
CA ALA A 35 -11.83 -16.64 14.88
C ALA A 35 -11.27 -15.26 15.26
N GLY A 36 -11.98 -14.17 14.93
CA GLY A 36 -11.54 -12.81 15.26
C GLY A 36 -10.10 -12.56 14.82
N ASP A 37 -9.27 -12.07 15.73
CA ASP A 37 -7.85 -11.81 15.53
C ASP A 37 -6.92 -12.89 16.13
N ASP A 38 -7.46 -14.05 16.52
CA ASP A 38 -6.70 -15.15 17.14
C ASP A 38 -5.56 -15.67 16.26
N TYR A 39 -5.68 -15.48 14.94
CA TYR A 39 -4.69 -15.88 13.93
C TYR A 39 -4.04 -14.70 13.21
N GLY A 40 -4.07 -13.51 13.82
CA GLY A 40 -3.55 -12.27 13.27
C GLY A 40 -4.62 -11.39 12.65
N VAL A 41 -4.23 -10.53 11.72
CA VAL A 41 -5.13 -9.48 11.22
C VAL A 41 -6.20 -10.07 10.30
N PRO A 42 -7.51 -9.90 10.60
CA PRO A 42 -8.59 -10.35 9.74
C PRO A 42 -8.54 -9.66 8.37
N PRO A 43 -8.92 -10.35 7.28
CA PRO A 43 -8.83 -9.81 5.92
C PRO A 43 -9.64 -8.52 5.70
N ALA A 44 -10.66 -8.27 6.54
CA ALA A 44 -11.44 -7.04 6.49
C ALA A 44 -10.58 -5.76 6.57
N ARG A 45 -9.60 -5.71 7.48
CA ARG A 45 -8.79 -4.50 7.69
C ARG A 45 -7.81 -4.23 6.52
N PRO A 46 -7.03 -5.22 6.04
CA PRO A 46 -6.21 -5.07 4.84
C PRO A 46 -7.02 -4.71 3.59
N ARG A 47 -8.24 -5.23 3.42
CA ARG A 47 -9.12 -4.86 2.29
C ARG A 47 -9.47 -3.37 2.31
N VAL A 48 -9.80 -2.81 3.47
CA VAL A 48 -10.08 -1.36 3.61
C VAL A 48 -8.85 -0.53 3.27
N LEU A 49 -7.66 -0.95 3.75
CA LEU A 49 -6.41 -0.25 3.45
C LEU A 49 -6.05 -0.31 1.97
N ALA A 50 -6.21 -1.48 1.34
CA ALA A 50 -5.99 -1.66 -0.10
C ALA A 50 -6.93 -0.76 -0.91
N GLY A 51 -8.21 -0.70 -0.57
CA GLY A 51 -9.17 0.19 -1.23
C GLY A 51 -8.77 1.67 -1.09
N ARG A 52 -8.34 2.09 0.11
CA ARG A 52 -7.87 3.48 0.32
C ARG A 52 -6.65 3.79 -0.54
N TRP A 53 -5.68 2.88 -0.62
CA TRP A 53 -4.48 3.07 -1.42
C TRP A 53 -4.76 3.03 -2.93
N GLN A 54 -5.70 2.20 -3.37
CA GLN A 54 -6.07 2.09 -4.78
C GLN A 54 -6.83 3.33 -5.28
N HIS A 55 -7.68 3.94 -4.44
CA HIS A 55 -8.66 4.93 -4.92
C HIS A 55 -8.51 6.35 -4.34
N GLY A 56 -7.86 6.54 -3.19
CA GLY A 56 -7.96 7.80 -2.47
C GLY A 56 -6.67 8.30 -1.81
N TYR A 57 -5.54 7.61 -1.99
CA TYR A 57 -4.28 8.01 -1.38
C TYR A 57 -3.42 8.83 -2.35
N ASP A 58 -3.39 10.14 -2.16
CA ASP A 58 -2.55 11.05 -2.95
C ASP A 58 -1.09 10.97 -2.49
N ARG A 59 -0.28 10.15 -3.17
CA ARG A 59 1.17 10.07 -2.93
C ARG A 59 1.95 11.30 -3.38
N ARG A 60 1.44 12.06 -4.36
CA ARG A 60 2.16 13.26 -4.87
C ARG A 60 2.11 14.39 -3.87
N ALA A 61 1.08 14.44 -3.02
CA ALA A 61 1.06 15.33 -1.87
C ALA A 61 2.20 15.02 -0.88
N TRP A 62 2.57 13.75 -0.73
CA TRP A 62 3.62 13.32 0.21
C TRP A 62 5.04 13.47 -0.33
N GLU A 63 5.28 13.32 -1.62
CA GLU A 63 6.62 13.52 -2.22
C GLU A 63 7.12 14.97 -2.14
N LYS A 64 6.20 15.93 -1.95
CA LYS A 64 6.51 17.36 -1.88
C LYS A 64 6.74 17.86 -0.45
N ARG A 65 6.65 16.98 0.54
CA ARG A 65 6.70 17.31 1.97
C ARG A 65 7.99 16.81 2.60
#